data_AF-A0A2G6NQI3-F1
#
_entry.id   AF-A0A2G6NQI3-F1
#
_cell.length_a   1.000
_cell.length_b   1.000
_cell.length_c   1.000
_cell.angle_alpha   90.00
_cell.angle_beta   90.00
_cell.angle_gamma   90.00
#
_symmetry.space_group_name_H-M   'P 1'
#
loop_
_entity.id
_entity.type
_entity.pdbx_description
1 polymer ?
#
loop_
_entity_poly.entity_id
_entity_poly.type
_entity_poly.pdbx_seq_one_letter_code
_entity_poly.pdbx_strand_id
1 'polypeptide(L)'
;MNKHIEFKYILPNLFTASSIFVSIISIVYAYNGNFTTASWLIVLCAILDSLDGRVARLTNATSDFGMEFDSLADIVSFGVAPAFLFFFGL
;
A
#
# COMPACT_ATOMS: atom_id res chain seq x y z
N MET A 1 14.12 -19.27 21.26
CA MET A 1 14.40 -18.47 20.06
C MET A 1 13.72 -17.12 20.24
N ASN A 2 14.41 -16.18 20.87
CA ASN A 2 13.84 -14.87 21.27
C ASN A 2 13.72 -14.00 20.02
N LYS A 3 12.53 -13.91 19.42
CA LYS A 3 12.21 -12.91 18.39
C LYS A 3 12.14 -11.55 19.07
N HIS A 4 13.27 -10.90 19.26
CA HIS A 4 13.27 -9.45 19.47
C HIS A 4 12.72 -8.85 18.17
N ILE A 5 11.47 -8.39 18.20
CA ILE A 5 10.91 -7.58 17.13
C ILE A 5 11.71 -6.29 17.15
N GLU A 6 12.74 -6.22 16.30
CA GLU A 6 13.54 -5.01 16.13
C GLU A 6 12.59 -3.90 15.66
N PHE A 7 12.49 -2.83 16.45
CA PHE A 7 11.66 -1.64 16.18
C PHE A 7 11.82 -1.09 14.75
N LYS A 8 12.98 -1.39 14.17
CA LYS A 8 13.40 -1.13 12.80
C LYS A 8 12.43 -1.61 11.72
N TYR A 9 11.73 -2.73 11.93
CA TYR A 9 10.78 -3.30 10.96
C TYR A 9 9.37 -2.73 11.07
N ILE A 10 9.07 -1.99 12.14
CA ILE A 10 7.74 -1.41 12.36
C ILE A 10 7.52 -0.25 11.38
N LEU A 11 8.56 0.55 11.14
CA LEU A 11 8.43 1.75 10.31
C LEU A 11 8.11 1.40 8.84
N PRO A 12 8.80 0.45 8.18
CA PRO A 12 8.42 0.01 6.85
C PRO A 12 6.99 -0.54 6.81
N ASN A 13 6.69 -1.54 7.63
CA ASN A 13 5.38 -2.20 7.64
C ASN A 13 4.20 -1.24 7.91
N LEU A 14 4.42 -0.11 8.60
CA LEU A 14 3.40 0.93 8.76
C LEU A 14 3.10 1.68 7.46
N PHE A 15 4.11 1.94 6.63
CA PHE A 15 3.89 2.52 5.30
C PHE A 15 3.14 1.54 4.39
N THR A 16 3.51 0.26 4.38
CA THR A 16 2.78 -0.79 3.64
C THR A 16 1.32 -0.88 4.09
N ALA A 17 1.07 -0.87 5.40
CA ALA A 17 -0.30 -0.91 5.92
C ALA A 17 -1.08 0.36 5.53
N SER A 18 -0.40 1.50 5.50
CA SER A 18 -1.00 2.77 5.08
C SER A 18 -1.34 2.76 3.59
N SER A 19 -0.50 2.19 2.72
CA SER A 19 -0.81 2.09 1.28
C SER A 19 -2.06 1.23 1.05
N ILE A 20 -2.18 0.09 1.74
CA ILE A 20 -3.40 -0.74 1.70
C ILE A 20 -4.63 0.05 2.17
N PHE A 21 -4.51 0.79 3.26
CA PHE A 21 -5.63 1.57 3.79
C PHE A 21 -6.09 2.65 2.80
N VAL A 22 -5.16 3.39 2.19
CA VAL A 22 -5.47 4.40 1.16
C VAL A 22 -6.07 3.75 -0.08
N SER A 23 -5.62 2.55 -0.47
CA SER A 23 -6.20 1.78 -1.57
C SER A 23 -7.65 1.38 -1.32
N ILE A 24 -8.00 0.98 -0.09
CA ILE A 24 -9.39 0.72 0.29
C ILE A 24 -10.23 2.00 0.22
N ILE A 25 -9.69 3.13 0.69
CA ILE A 25 -10.38 4.42 0.57
C ILE A 25 -10.62 4.78 -0.91
N SER A 26 -9.65 4.52 -1.79
CA SER A 26 -9.83 4.73 -3.23
C SER A 26 -11.04 3.96 -3.77
N ILE A 27 -11.17 2.68 -3.41
CA ILE A 27 -12.30 1.84 -3.82
C ILE A 27 -13.62 2.43 -3.31
N VAL A 28 -13.66 2.94 -2.07
CA VAL A 28 -14.85 3.60 -1.50
C VAL A 28 -15.20 4.88 -2.26
N TYR A 29 -14.22 5.70 -2.66
CA TYR A 29 -14.48 6.89 -3.47
C TYR A 29 -14.99 6.53 -4.88
N ALA A 30 -14.42 5.48 -5.49
CA ALA A 30 -14.88 4.97 -6.78
C ALA A 30 -16.32 4.46 -6.70
N TYR A 31 -16.67 3.74 -5.62
CA TYR A 31 -18.05 3.28 -5.38
C TYR A 31 -19.05 4.44 -5.24
N ASN A 32 -18.63 5.56 -4.65
CA ASN A 32 -19.45 6.78 -4.54
C ASN A 32 -19.50 7.60 -5.84
N GLY A 33 -18.94 7.10 -6.95
CA GLY A 33 -18.91 7.79 -8.24
C GLY A 33 -17.88 8.92 -8.35
N ASN A 34 -17.03 9.10 -7.33
CA ASN A 34 -15.97 10.11 -7.35
C ASN A 34 -14.65 9.52 -7.88
N PHE A 35 -14.63 9.28 -9.19
CA PHE A 35 -13.50 8.66 -9.89
C PHE A 35 -12.24 9.53 -9.90
N THR A 36 -12.39 10.85 -9.87
CA THR A 36 -11.24 11.79 -9.83
C THR A 36 -10.46 11.61 -8.54
N THR A 37 -11.14 11.64 -7.38
CA THR A 37 -10.47 11.44 -6.09
C THR A 37 -9.93 10.02 -5.98
N ALA A 38 -10.68 9.00 -6.42
CA ALA A 38 -10.21 7.62 -6.41
C ALA A 38 -8.90 7.43 -7.23
N SER A 39 -8.82 8.04 -8.42
CA SER A 39 -7.61 7.99 -9.26
C SER A 39 -6.41 8.63 -8.57
N TRP A 40 -6.61 9.79 -7.95
CA TRP A 40 -5.54 10.45 -7.18
C TRP A 40 -5.09 9.65 -5.97
N LEU A 41 -6.00 8.93 -5.30
CA LEU A 41 -5.64 8.06 -4.18
C LEU A 41 -4.79 6.87 -4.62
N ILE A 42 -5.02 6.30 -5.81
CA ILE A 42 -4.15 5.23 -6.36
C ILE A 42 -2.74 5.77 -6.62
N VAL A 43 -2.63 6.98 -7.17
CA VAL A 43 -1.33 7.64 -7.35
C VAL A 43 -0.65 7.90 -5.99
N LEU A 44 -1.41 8.29 -4.97
CA LEU A 44 -0.90 8.47 -3.62
C LEU A 44 -0.37 7.15 -3.02
N CYS A 45 -1.07 6.03 -3.24
CA CYS A 45 -0.59 4.71 -2.83
C CYS A 45 0.76 4.38 -3.47
N ALA A 46 0.93 4.67 -4.76
CA ALA A 46 2.19 4.43 -5.46
C ALA A 46 3.37 5.21 -4.86
N ILE A 47 3.10 6.43 -4.39
CA ILE A 47 4.11 7.24 -3.70
C ILE A 47 4.44 6.62 -2.34
N LEU A 48 3.44 6.23 -1.55
CA LEU A 48 3.63 5.62 -0.23
C LEU A 48 4.40 4.29 -0.29
N ASP A 49 4.05 3.46 -1.25
CA ASP A 49 4.68 2.16 -1.51
C ASP A 49 6.16 2.31 -1.91
N SER A 50 6.45 3.25 -2.83
CA SER A 50 7.82 3.57 -3.21
C SER A 50 8.66 4.14 -2.03
N LEU A 51 8.03 4.87 -1.12
CA LEU A 51 8.69 5.38 0.07
C LEU A 51 9.03 4.27 1.05
N ASP A 52 8.13 3.32 1.25
CA ASP A 52 8.34 2.17 2.12
C ASP A 52 9.53 1.31 1.67
N GLY A 53 9.52 0.88 0.40
CA GLY A 53 10.59 0.07 -0.17
C GLY A 53 11.95 0.79 -0.14
N ARG A 54 11.96 2.12 -0.25
CA ARG A 54 13.19 2.93 -0.09
C ARG A 54 13.63 3.03 1.37
N VAL A 55 12.71 3.25 2.30
CA VAL A 55 12.99 3.33 3.75
C VAL A 55 13.51 2.00 4.26
N ALA A 56 12.90 0.87 3.86
CA ALA A 56 13.35 -0.48 4.22
C ALA A 56 14.78 -0.77 3.74
N ARG A 57 15.11 -0.37 2.50
CA ARG A 57 16.47 -0.53 1.93
C ARG A 57 17.50 0.36 2.61
N LEU A 58 17.18 1.64 2.83
CA LEU A 58 18.10 2.58 3.47
C LEU A 58 18.37 2.24 4.93
N THR A 59 17.37 1.70 5.62
CA THR A 59 17.52 1.31 7.01
C THR A 59 18.18 -0.07 7.15
N ASN A 60 18.37 -0.89 6.11
CA ASN A 60 18.65 -2.33 6.27
C ASN A 60 17.62 -3.00 7.20
N ALA A 61 16.35 -2.67 7.00
CA ALA A 61 15.21 -3.23 7.74
C ALA A 61 14.31 -4.06 6.82
N THR A 62 14.92 -4.83 5.93
CA THR A 62 14.23 -5.78 5.06
C THR A 62 13.98 -7.07 5.84
N SER A 63 12.71 -7.47 5.97
CA SER A 63 12.33 -8.77 6.55
C SER A 63 11.53 -9.58 5.55
N ASP A 64 11.61 -10.92 5.62
CA ASP A 64 10.85 -11.81 4.74
C ASP A 64 9.34 -11.53 4.83
N PHE A 65 8.84 -11.25 6.04
CA PHE A 65 7.44 -10.85 6.25
C PHE A 65 7.10 -9.52 5.56
N GLY A 66 7.95 -8.50 5.72
CA GLY A 66 7.73 -7.19 5.09
C GLY A 66 7.72 -7.29 3.57
N MET A 67 8.56 -8.15 2.99
CA MET A 67 8.60 -8.39 1.55
C MET A 67 7.32 -9.04 1.01
N GLU A 68 6.79 -10.04 1.71
CA GLU A 68 5.49 -10.64 1.36
C GLU A 68 4.34 -9.64 1.58
N PHE A 69 4.43 -8.79 2.60
CA PHE A 69 3.42 -7.79 2.90
C PHE A 69 3.37 -6.67 1.85
N ASP A 70 4.54 -6.21 1.38
CA ASP A 70 4.71 -5.26 0.26
C ASP A 70 4.05 -5.80 -1.02
N SER A 71 4.34 -7.06 -1.36
CA SER A 71 3.72 -7.75 -2.50
C SER A 71 2.18 -7.82 -2.40
N LEU A 72 1.63 -8.07 -1.20
CA LEU A 72 0.19 -8.03 -0.99
C LEU A 72 -0.37 -6.61 -1.15
N ALA A 73 0.34 -5.59 -0.65
CA ALA A 73 -0.05 -4.20 -0.80
C ALA A 73 -0.07 -3.75 -2.26
N ASP A 74 0.93 -4.17 -3.04
CA ASP A 74 1.01 -3.95 -4.48
C ASP A 74 -0.21 -4.52 -5.22
N ILE A 75 -0.59 -5.76 -4.92
CA ILE A 75 -1.76 -6.41 -5.55
C ILE A 75 -3.03 -5.62 -5.24
N VAL A 76 -3.22 -5.15 -4.01
CA VAL A 76 -4.41 -4.38 -3.64
C VAL A 76 -4.40 -3.00 -4.30
N SER A 77 -3.24 -2.32 -4.31
CA SER A 77 -3.11 -0.94 -4.76
C SER A 77 -3.12 -0.79 -6.27
N PHE A 78 -2.53 -1.74 -6.99
CA PHE A 78 -2.37 -1.67 -8.45
C PHE A 78 -3.17 -2.72 -9.21
N GLY A 79 -3.65 -3.77 -8.55
CA GLY A 79 -4.57 -4.74 -9.14
C GLY A 79 -6.03 -4.42 -8.80
N VAL A 80 -6.34 -4.48 -7.50
CA VAL A 80 -7.73 -4.42 -7.01
C VAL A 80 -8.32 -3.01 -7.15
N ALA A 81 -7.66 -1.98 -6.63
CA ALA A 81 -8.21 -0.62 -6.66
C ALA A 81 -8.48 -0.08 -8.08
N PRO A 82 -7.57 -0.23 -9.07
CA PRO A 82 -7.84 0.17 -10.45
C PRO A 82 -8.94 -0.65 -11.12
N ALA A 83 -9.04 -1.95 -10.82
CA ALA A 83 -10.11 -2.80 -11.35
C ALA A 83 -11.49 -2.34 -10.89
N PHE A 84 -11.64 -2.01 -9.61
CA PHE A 84 -12.88 -1.44 -9.08
C PHE A 84 -13.16 -0.04 -9.64
N LEU A 85 -12.13 0.80 -9.79
CA LEU A 85 -12.28 2.12 -10.40
C LEU A 85 -12.83 2.04 -11.82
N PHE A 86 -12.30 1.11 -12.63
CA PHE A 86 -12.82 0.85 -13.97
C PHE A 86 -14.24 0.28 -13.93
N PHE A 87 -14.49 -0.72 -13.08
CA PHE A 87 -15.80 -1.38 -12.99
C PHE A 87 -16.92 -0.41 -12.60
N PHE A 88 -16.67 0.50 -11.66
CA PHE A 88 -17.67 1.50 -11.25
C PHE A 88 -17.79 2.68 -12.21
N GLY A 89 -16.75 2.95 -13.00
CA GLY A 89 -16.76 4.01 -14.02
C GLY A 89 -17.41 3.61 -15.34
N LEU A 90 -17.71 2.33 -15.53
CA LEU A 90 -18.46 1.74 -16.65
C LEU A 90 -19.97 1.94 -16.46
#